data_AF-A0A383B4F8-F1
#
_entry.id   AF-A0A383B4F8-F1
#
_cell.length_a   1.000
_cell.length_b   1.000
_cell.length_c   1.000
_cell.angle_alpha   90.00
_cell.angle_beta   90.00
_cell.angle_gamma   90.00
#
_symmetry.space_group_name_H-M   'P 1'
#
loop_
_entity.id
_entity.type
_entity.pdbx_description
1 polymer ?
#
loop_
_entity_poly.entity_id
_entity_poly.type
_entity_poly.pdbx_seq_one_letter_code
_entity_poly.pdbx_strand_id
1 'polypeptide(L)'
;MLNSLQIAPRARFALAAFVLQGAFSISHARQEVSFNNDILPILSENCFECHGPDKAARKAKLRLDRKGGDKDWSALVKRITSRDPEEQMPPPKTGRKLKPKQIEMLRGWVESGSKYEQHWAFQPIHDPEPPPTKETGLTEIDRFITSRLEGAGLQLSDPVSRTKLIRRATFDLTGLPPTWNEVETFVKDTSPDAFAKVVDRLLESSAYGERWGRHWL
;
A
#
# COMPACT_ATOMS: atom_id res chain seq x y z
N MET A 1 -39.96 -66.72 39.22
CA MET A 1 -38.98 -67.76 38.89
C MET A 1 -38.73 -67.71 37.39
N LEU A 2 -37.45 -67.62 36.99
CA LEU A 2 -36.83 -68.26 35.82
C LEU A 2 -37.49 -68.11 34.43
N ASN A 3 -36.78 -67.42 33.52
CA ASN A 3 -36.19 -67.96 32.26
C ASN A 3 -37.22 -68.14 31.12
N SER A 4 -36.98 -67.91 29.83
CA SER A 4 -35.78 -67.75 29.02
C SER A 4 -36.15 -67.10 27.66
N LEU A 5 -35.17 -66.37 27.12
CA LEU A 5 -34.81 -66.16 25.70
C LEU A 5 -35.71 -66.74 24.59
N GLN A 6 -36.03 -65.89 23.59
CA GLN A 6 -35.73 -66.19 22.18
C GLN A 6 -35.29 -64.92 21.42
N ILE A 7 -34.17 -65.06 20.70
CA ILE A 7 -33.49 -64.06 19.86
C ILE A 7 -33.72 -64.45 18.40
N ALA A 8 -34.09 -63.50 17.52
CA ALA A 8 -33.66 -63.37 16.11
C ALA A 8 -34.43 -62.21 15.42
N PRO A 9 -34.00 -61.71 14.24
CA PRO A 9 -32.72 -61.08 13.94
C PRO A 9 -32.89 -59.61 13.49
N ARG A 10 -31.85 -58.80 13.68
CA ARG A 10 -31.81 -57.38 13.29
C ARG A 10 -31.66 -57.24 11.77
N ALA A 11 -32.71 -56.79 11.08
CA ALA A 11 -32.59 -56.24 9.73
C ALA A 11 -31.87 -54.89 9.80
N ARG A 12 -30.59 -54.87 9.44
CA ARG A 12 -29.80 -53.65 9.29
C ARG A 12 -30.11 -53.04 7.92
N PHE A 13 -31.00 -52.07 7.87
CA PHE A 13 -31.07 -51.14 6.74
C PHE A 13 -29.86 -50.20 6.84
N ALA A 14 -28.83 -50.47 6.04
CA ALA A 14 -27.73 -49.54 5.84
C ALA A 14 -28.20 -48.42 4.91
N LEU A 15 -28.61 -47.28 5.49
CA LEU A 15 -28.82 -46.05 4.74
C LEU A 15 -27.44 -45.46 4.43
N ALA A 16 -26.93 -45.68 3.23
CA ALA A 16 -25.72 -45.04 2.75
C ALA A 16 -26.02 -43.56 2.47
N ALA A 17 -25.75 -42.69 3.44
CA ALA A 17 -25.74 -41.25 3.23
C ALA A 17 -24.46 -40.89 2.44
N PHE A 18 -24.60 -40.78 1.12
CA PHE A 18 -23.53 -40.31 0.23
C PHE A 18 -23.40 -38.78 0.42
N VAL A 19 -22.57 -38.37 1.37
CA VAL A 19 -22.18 -36.96 1.54
C VAL A 19 -21.27 -36.62 0.36
N LEU A 20 -21.83 -36.02 -0.70
CA LEU A 20 -21.04 -35.33 -1.72
C LEU A 20 -20.34 -34.15 -1.04
N GLN A 21 -19.11 -34.36 -0.58
CA GLN A 21 -18.20 -33.27 -0.27
C GLN A 21 -17.76 -32.66 -1.60
N GLY A 22 -18.48 -31.63 -2.04
CA GLY A 22 -18.01 -30.75 -3.08
C GLY A 22 -16.70 -30.13 -2.63
N ALA A 23 -15.61 -30.44 -3.32
CA ALA A 23 -14.33 -29.79 -3.12
C ALA A 23 -14.50 -28.31 -3.49
N PHE A 24 -14.68 -27.46 -2.48
CA PHE A 24 -14.52 -26.01 -2.63
C PHE A 24 -13.04 -25.74 -2.87
N SER A 25 -12.63 -25.72 -4.14
CA SER A 25 -11.36 -25.14 -4.54
C SER A 25 -11.43 -23.64 -4.27
N ILE A 26 -10.88 -23.22 -3.13
CA ILE A 26 -10.59 -21.82 -2.87
C ILE A 26 -9.45 -21.44 -3.81
N SER A 27 -9.79 -21.01 -5.03
CA SER A 27 -8.85 -20.29 -5.89
C SER A 27 -8.48 -19.00 -5.16
N HIS A 28 -7.38 -19.04 -4.43
CA HIS A 28 -6.70 -17.82 -4.02
C HIS A 28 -6.20 -17.20 -5.33
N ALA A 29 -6.90 -16.17 -5.81
CA ALA A 29 -6.35 -15.29 -6.82
C ALA A 29 -5.00 -14.82 -6.28
N ARG A 30 -3.92 -15.35 -6.86
CA ARG A 30 -2.55 -14.98 -6.48
C ARG A 30 -2.47 -13.48 -6.72
N GLN A 31 -2.44 -12.70 -5.65
CA GLN A 31 -2.34 -11.26 -5.73
C GLN A 31 -1.11 -10.95 -6.60
N GLU A 32 -1.36 -10.34 -7.76
CA GLU A 32 -0.31 -10.10 -8.74
C GLU A 32 0.70 -9.14 -8.11
N VAL A 33 1.97 -9.54 -8.08
CA VAL A 33 3.02 -8.77 -7.43
C VAL A 33 3.27 -7.50 -8.25
N SER A 34 3.02 -6.32 -7.67
CA SER A 34 3.20 -5.04 -8.35
C SER A 34 4.66 -4.64 -8.33
N PHE A 35 5.27 -4.36 -9.49
CA PHE A 35 6.67 -3.99 -9.50
C PHE A 35 6.92 -2.72 -8.68
N ASN A 36 6.12 -1.67 -8.86
CA ASN A 36 6.33 -0.39 -8.17
C ASN A 36 6.08 -0.45 -6.66
N ASN A 37 5.07 -1.19 -6.21
CA ASN A 37 4.69 -1.22 -4.79
C ASN A 37 5.42 -2.31 -4.00
N ASP A 38 5.72 -3.44 -4.64
CA ASP A 38 6.21 -4.63 -3.97
C ASP A 38 7.70 -4.89 -4.24
N ILE A 39 8.17 -4.73 -5.49
CA ILE A 39 9.52 -5.13 -5.90
C ILE A 39 10.53 -3.99 -5.85
N LEU A 40 10.16 -2.82 -6.38
CA LEU A 40 11.01 -1.65 -6.46
C LEU A 40 11.53 -1.20 -5.08
N PRO A 41 10.74 -1.18 -4.00
CA PRO A 41 11.25 -0.85 -2.67
C PRO A 41 12.34 -1.83 -2.20
N ILE A 42 12.16 -3.12 -2.48
CA ILE A 42 13.14 -4.16 -2.13
C ILE A 42 14.45 -3.92 -2.88
N LEU A 43 14.39 -3.68 -4.19
CA LEU A 43 15.55 -3.42 -5.04
C LEU A 43 16.25 -2.10 -4.67
N SER A 44 15.48 -1.06 -4.37
CA SER A 44 16.00 0.25 -3.98
C SER A 44 16.79 0.17 -2.67
N GLU A 45 16.22 -0.49 -1.67
CA GLU A 45 16.84 -0.64 -0.36
C GLU A 45 18.08 -1.56 -0.39
N ASN A 46 18.02 -2.66 -1.16
CA ASN A 46 18.99 -3.74 -1.04
C ASN A 46 20.00 -3.83 -2.20
N CYS A 47 19.73 -3.19 -3.36
CA CYS A 47 20.51 -3.43 -4.58
C CYS A 47 21.04 -2.16 -5.24
N PHE A 48 20.31 -1.05 -5.23
CA PHE A 48 20.64 0.12 -6.06
C PHE A 48 21.91 0.87 -5.66
N GLU A 49 22.41 0.71 -4.45
CA GLU A 49 23.71 1.30 -4.09
C GLU A 49 24.84 0.75 -4.99
N CYS A 50 24.87 -0.57 -5.24
CA CYS A 50 25.89 -1.20 -6.07
C CYS A 50 25.44 -1.44 -7.52
N HIS A 51 24.13 -1.45 -7.79
CA HIS A 51 23.56 -1.77 -9.10
C HIS A 51 22.60 -0.70 -9.63
N GLY A 52 22.76 0.55 -9.19
CA GLY A 52 21.90 1.69 -9.55
C GLY A 52 22.62 2.79 -10.34
N PRO A 53 22.14 4.05 -10.24
CA PRO A 53 22.52 5.13 -11.15
C PRO A 53 23.89 5.73 -10.90
N ASP A 54 24.45 5.58 -9.71
CA ASP A 54 25.83 6.01 -9.44
C ASP A 54 26.81 5.14 -10.23
N LYS A 55 27.71 5.76 -11.00
CA LYS A 55 28.75 5.07 -11.77
C LYS A 55 29.93 4.66 -10.89
N ALA A 56 30.24 5.41 -9.83
CA ALA A 56 31.39 5.17 -8.97
C ALA A 56 31.19 3.95 -8.07
N ALA A 57 30.00 3.80 -7.47
CA ALA A 57 29.66 2.62 -6.68
C ALA A 57 29.33 1.36 -7.52
N ARG A 58 29.09 1.52 -8.84
CA ARG A 58 28.52 0.46 -9.67
C ARG A 58 29.41 -0.77 -9.79
N LYS A 59 28.84 -1.94 -9.52
CA LYS A 59 29.47 -3.25 -9.71
C LYS A 59 28.91 -3.95 -10.96
N ALA A 60 29.77 -4.72 -11.62
CA ALA A 60 29.45 -5.52 -12.81
C ALA A 60 28.81 -4.74 -13.99
N LYS A 61 28.93 -3.40 -14.01
CA LYS A 61 28.23 -2.50 -14.96
C LYS A 61 26.70 -2.71 -15.00
N LEU A 62 26.13 -3.39 -14.01
CA LEU A 62 24.72 -3.77 -13.95
C LEU A 62 23.85 -2.60 -13.46
N ARG A 63 22.68 -2.44 -14.08
CA ARG A 63 21.70 -1.39 -13.80
C ARG A 63 20.33 -1.99 -13.56
N LEU A 64 19.94 -2.15 -12.29
CA LEU A 64 18.63 -2.69 -11.93
C LEU A 64 17.53 -1.63 -11.84
N ASP A 65 17.92 -0.35 -11.80
CA ASP A 65 17.06 0.83 -11.58
C ASP A 65 16.39 1.39 -12.85
N ARG A 66 16.60 0.76 -14.01
CA ARG A 66 16.03 1.21 -15.29
C ARG A 66 15.35 0.10 -16.05
N LYS A 67 14.30 0.44 -16.80
CA LYS A 67 13.67 -0.44 -17.78
C LYS A 67 14.65 -0.73 -18.95
N GLY A 68 14.68 -1.97 -19.45
CA GLY A 68 15.50 -2.38 -20.61
C GLY A 68 16.95 -2.78 -20.32
N GLY A 69 17.63 -3.35 -21.31
CA GLY A 69 18.92 -4.04 -21.17
C GLY A 69 18.72 -5.52 -20.80
N ASP A 70 19.58 -6.39 -21.33
CA ASP A 70 19.52 -7.85 -21.13
C ASP A 70 19.84 -8.19 -19.66
N LYS A 71 18.82 -8.13 -18.83
CA LYS A 71 18.89 -8.50 -17.42
C LYS A 71 18.45 -9.95 -17.29
N ASP A 72 19.38 -10.78 -16.85
CA ASP A 72 19.03 -12.10 -16.39
C ASP A 72 18.48 -12.03 -14.95
N TRP A 73 17.16 -11.92 -14.85
CA TRP A 73 16.46 -11.93 -13.56
C TRP A 73 16.49 -13.31 -12.88
N SER A 74 16.77 -14.40 -13.61
CA SER A 74 16.97 -15.72 -12.97
C SER A 74 18.26 -15.72 -12.13
N ALA A 75 19.28 -14.98 -12.59
CA ALA A 75 20.51 -14.76 -11.85
C ALA A 75 20.32 -13.96 -10.55
N LEU A 76 19.25 -13.16 -10.44
CA LEU A 76 18.87 -12.51 -9.19
C LEU A 76 18.46 -13.56 -8.16
N VAL A 77 17.56 -14.48 -8.52
CA VAL A 77 17.07 -15.53 -7.61
C VAL A 77 18.22 -16.42 -7.14
N LYS A 78 19.16 -16.78 -8.03
CA LYS A 78 20.37 -17.53 -7.67
C LYS A 78 21.18 -16.80 -6.59
N ARG A 79 21.42 -15.51 -6.77
CA ARG A 79 22.28 -14.72 -5.85
C ARG A 79 21.64 -14.42 -4.51
N ILE A 80 20.35 -14.11 -4.48
CA ILE A 80 19.64 -13.82 -3.22
C ILE A 80 19.39 -15.08 -2.37
N THR A 81 19.55 -16.27 -2.96
CA THR A 81 19.43 -17.56 -2.27
C THR A 81 20.76 -18.29 -2.07
N SER A 82 21.86 -17.75 -2.61
CA SER A 82 23.19 -18.35 -2.47
C SER A 82 23.66 -18.31 -1.02
N ARG A 83 24.40 -19.35 -0.63
CA ARG A 83 25.10 -19.45 0.66
C ARG A 83 26.60 -19.15 0.53
N ASP A 84 27.09 -19.00 -0.69
CA ASP A 84 28.48 -18.62 -0.94
C ASP A 84 28.63 -17.11 -0.72
N PRO A 85 29.48 -16.66 0.25
CA PRO A 85 29.69 -15.24 0.53
C PRO A 85 30.14 -14.40 -0.68
N GLU A 86 30.78 -15.00 -1.68
CA GLU A 86 31.26 -14.32 -2.88
C GLU A 86 30.17 -14.19 -3.96
N GLU A 87 29.17 -15.08 -3.96
CA GLU A 87 28.04 -15.01 -4.89
C GLU A 87 26.79 -14.34 -4.28
N GLN A 88 26.66 -14.36 -2.95
CA GLN A 88 25.47 -13.89 -2.25
C GLN A 88 25.23 -12.40 -2.46
N MET A 89 23.98 -12.04 -2.78
CA MET A 89 23.52 -10.66 -2.82
C MET A 89 22.35 -10.44 -1.83
N PRO A 90 22.34 -9.36 -1.04
CA PRO A 90 23.42 -8.38 -0.87
C PRO A 90 24.70 -9.01 -0.28
N PRO A 91 25.90 -8.50 -0.62
CA PRO A 91 27.15 -9.03 -0.09
C PRO A 91 27.18 -8.91 1.44
N PRO A 92 27.70 -9.91 2.19
CA PRO A 92 27.69 -9.89 3.65
C PRO A 92 28.32 -8.64 4.28
N LYS A 93 29.37 -8.09 3.64
CA LYS A 93 30.04 -6.85 4.07
C LYS A 93 29.15 -5.60 4.09
N THR A 94 28.02 -5.62 3.38
CA THR A 94 27.06 -4.50 3.40
C THR A 94 26.19 -4.47 4.66
N GLY A 95 26.15 -5.57 5.42
CA GLY A 95 25.27 -5.73 6.58
C GLY A 95 23.78 -5.86 6.22
N ARG A 96 23.40 -5.74 4.94
CA ARG A 96 22.01 -5.86 4.48
C ARG A 96 21.63 -7.32 4.28
N LYS A 97 20.39 -7.65 4.62
CA LYS A 97 19.84 -8.99 4.45
C LYS A 97 18.37 -8.93 4.06
N LEU A 98 18.02 -9.62 2.98
CA LEU A 98 16.64 -9.76 2.56
C LEU A 98 15.86 -10.60 3.57
N LYS A 99 14.65 -10.15 3.91
CA LYS A 99 13.70 -10.91 4.71
C LYS A 99 13.14 -12.08 3.89
N PRO A 100 12.73 -13.21 4.52
CA PRO A 100 12.17 -14.34 3.80
C PRO A 100 11.03 -13.97 2.84
N LYS A 101 10.11 -13.10 3.30
CA LYS A 101 9.01 -12.58 2.47
C LYS A 101 9.50 -11.80 1.24
N GLN A 102 10.55 -11.01 1.37
CA GLN A 102 11.12 -10.26 0.24
C GLN A 102 11.74 -11.21 -0.80
N ILE A 103 12.41 -12.28 -0.35
CA ILE A 103 12.96 -13.32 -1.24
C ILE A 103 11.82 -14.01 -2.01
N GLU A 104 10.74 -14.36 -1.31
CA GLU A 104 9.56 -14.98 -1.92
C GLU A 104 8.89 -14.06 -2.94
N MET A 105 8.72 -12.77 -2.62
CA MET A 105 8.15 -11.77 -3.54
C MET A 105 9.02 -11.61 -4.79
N LEU A 106 10.33 -11.48 -4.64
CA LEU A 106 11.27 -11.41 -5.77
C LEU A 106 11.22 -12.67 -6.62
N ARG A 107 11.20 -13.86 -6.01
CA ARG A 107 11.08 -15.13 -6.73
C ARG A 107 9.77 -15.20 -7.52
N GLY A 108 8.64 -14.89 -6.88
CA GLY A 108 7.32 -14.93 -7.52
C GLY A 108 7.23 -13.96 -8.70
N TRP A 109 7.79 -12.76 -8.57
CA TRP A 109 7.86 -11.78 -9.66
C TRP A 109 8.75 -12.25 -10.82
N VAL A 110 9.87 -12.91 -10.53
CA VAL A 110 10.73 -13.47 -11.58
C VAL A 110 10.02 -14.59 -12.33
N GLU A 111 9.37 -15.50 -11.62
CA GLU A 111 8.56 -16.59 -12.18
C GLU A 111 7.37 -16.08 -13.01
N SER A 112 6.79 -14.93 -12.64
CA SER A 112 5.70 -14.29 -13.39
C SER A 112 6.17 -13.45 -14.59
N GLY A 113 7.42 -13.61 -15.04
CA GLY A 113 7.94 -12.96 -16.24
C GLY A 113 8.65 -11.63 -15.99
N SER A 114 8.96 -11.27 -14.74
CA SER A 114 9.80 -10.11 -14.39
C SER A 114 9.35 -8.79 -15.01
N LYS A 115 8.03 -8.54 -15.07
CA LYS A 115 7.46 -7.33 -15.68
C LYS A 115 7.98 -6.09 -14.95
N TYR A 116 8.73 -5.27 -15.68
CA TYR A 116 9.25 -4.00 -15.16
C TYR A 116 8.27 -2.87 -15.46
N GLU A 117 7.81 -2.18 -14.42
CA GLU A 117 6.91 -1.03 -14.54
C GLU A 117 7.70 0.28 -14.61
N GLN A 118 7.17 1.26 -15.35
CA GLN A 118 7.69 2.62 -15.26
C GLN A 118 7.32 3.22 -13.89
N HIS A 119 8.13 4.17 -13.42
CA HIS A 119 7.80 4.93 -12.22
C HIS A 119 6.41 5.56 -12.36
N TRP A 120 5.62 5.55 -11.29
CA TRP A 120 4.20 5.96 -11.29
C TRP A 120 3.96 7.34 -11.93
N ALA A 121 4.88 8.28 -11.73
CA ALA A 121 4.80 9.64 -12.30
C ALA A 121 4.88 9.72 -13.84
N PHE A 122 5.32 8.65 -14.51
CA PHE A 122 5.41 8.57 -15.97
C PHE A 122 4.40 7.60 -16.59
N GLN A 123 3.54 6.99 -15.76
CA GLN A 123 2.45 6.17 -16.27
C GLN A 123 1.26 7.07 -16.69
N PRO A 124 0.46 6.64 -17.67
CA PRO A 124 -0.79 7.33 -17.98
C PRO A 124 -1.67 7.44 -16.73
N ILE A 125 -2.29 8.60 -16.53
CA ILE A 125 -3.28 8.79 -15.48
C ILE A 125 -4.55 8.05 -15.89
N HIS A 126 -5.09 7.27 -14.96
CA HIS A 126 -6.36 6.58 -15.11
C HIS A 126 -7.36 7.14 -14.10
N ASP A 127 -8.65 7.03 -14.42
CA ASP A 127 -9.75 7.42 -13.53
C ASP A 127 -10.35 6.14 -12.90
N PRO A 128 -9.83 5.69 -11.74
CA PRO A 128 -10.30 4.46 -11.11
C PRO A 128 -11.66 4.66 -10.46
N GLU A 129 -12.55 3.67 -10.61
CA GLU A 129 -13.80 3.68 -9.88
C GLU A 129 -13.54 3.57 -8.36
N PRO A 130 -14.07 4.49 -7.53
CA PRO A 130 -13.79 4.43 -6.10
C PRO A 130 -14.45 3.22 -5.42
N PRO A 131 -13.83 2.62 -4.38
CA PRO A 131 -14.37 1.44 -3.70
C PRO A 131 -15.75 1.70 -3.10
N PRO A 132 -16.70 0.75 -3.16
CA PRO A 132 -18.00 0.92 -2.53
C PRO A 132 -17.83 1.14 -1.02
N THR A 133 -18.60 2.06 -0.46
CA THR A 133 -18.62 2.33 0.98
C THR A 133 -20.05 2.43 1.48
N LYS A 134 -20.27 2.08 2.75
CA LYS A 134 -21.54 2.32 3.46
C LYS A 134 -21.58 3.69 4.13
N GLU A 135 -20.43 4.35 4.28
CA GLU A 135 -20.33 5.65 4.91
C GLU A 135 -20.85 6.75 3.98
N THR A 136 -21.63 7.68 4.54
CA THR A 136 -22.21 8.82 3.83
C THR A 136 -21.38 10.08 4.08
N GLY A 137 -21.39 11.01 3.12
CA GLY A 137 -20.68 12.29 3.25
C GLY A 137 -19.16 12.22 2.98
N LEU A 138 -18.65 11.07 2.51
CA LEU A 138 -17.28 10.90 2.07
C LEU A 138 -17.07 11.45 0.65
N THR A 139 -15.88 12.00 0.39
CA THR A 139 -15.43 12.28 -0.98
C THR A 139 -15.01 10.99 -1.69
N GLU A 140 -14.83 11.05 -3.01
CA GLU A 140 -14.32 9.89 -3.78
C GLU A 140 -12.94 9.44 -3.29
N ILE A 141 -12.08 10.38 -2.87
CA ILE A 141 -10.76 10.08 -2.32
C ILE A 141 -10.89 9.36 -0.97
N ASP A 142 -11.80 9.82 -0.11
CA ASP A 142 -12.01 9.22 1.21
C ASP A 142 -12.47 7.75 1.12
N ARG A 143 -13.14 7.36 0.04
CA ARG A 143 -13.54 5.97 -0.20
C ARG A 143 -12.34 5.03 -0.36
N PHE A 144 -11.28 5.48 -1.02
CA PHE A 144 -10.04 4.70 -1.12
C PHE A 144 -9.33 4.57 0.23
N ILE A 145 -9.31 5.65 1.02
CA ILE A 145 -8.70 5.67 2.35
C ILE A 145 -9.47 4.74 3.29
N THR A 146 -10.79 4.89 3.34
CA THR A 146 -11.68 4.10 4.19
C THR A 146 -11.56 2.61 3.87
N SER A 147 -11.58 2.24 2.59
CA SER A 147 -11.40 0.85 2.16
C SER A 147 -10.07 0.25 2.65
N ARG A 148 -8.99 1.03 2.64
CA ARG A 148 -7.69 0.58 3.16
C ARG A 148 -7.66 0.48 4.68
N LEU A 149 -8.28 1.43 5.38
CA LEU A 149 -8.38 1.42 6.84
C LEU A 149 -9.20 0.23 7.33
N GLU A 150 -10.37 -0.02 6.73
CA GLU A 150 -11.22 -1.16 7.05
C GLU A 150 -10.48 -2.49 6.87
N GLY A 151 -9.74 -2.63 5.76
CA GLY A 151 -8.89 -3.81 5.51
C GLY A 151 -7.78 -4.00 6.55
N ALA A 152 -7.37 -2.93 7.24
CA ALA A 152 -6.41 -2.94 8.34
C ALA A 152 -7.06 -3.00 9.74
N GLY A 153 -8.40 -3.07 9.83
CA GLY A 153 -9.12 -3.02 11.10
C GLY A 153 -9.09 -1.64 11.77
N LEU A 154 -8.90 -0.58 10.99
CA LEU A 154 -8.86 0.81 11.41
C LEU A 154 -10.08 1.57 10.89
N GLN A 155 -10.34 2.76 11.47
CA GLN A 155 -11.43 3.65 11.10
C GLN A 155 -10.90 5.08 10.92
N LEU A 156 -11.66 5.92 10.22
CA LEU A 156 -11.37 7.35 10.13
C LEU A 156 -11.43 7.99 11.52
N SER A 157 -10.56 8.97 11.74
CA SER A 157 -10.61 9.79 12.96
C SER A 157 -11.76 10.79 12.91
N ASP A 158 -12.31 11.13 14.07
CA ASP A 158 -13.32 12.18 14.18
C ASP A 158 -12.85 13.51 13.57
N PRO A 159 -13.72 14.23 12.85
CA PRO A 159 -13.41 15.56 12.35
C PRO A 159 -12.99 16.52 13.46
N VAL A 160 -11.98 17.34 13.16
CA VAL A 160 -11.52 18.35 14.11
C VAL A 160 -12.54 19.50 14.22
N SER A 161 -12.67 20.11 15.41
CA SER A 161 -13.52 21.29 15.60
C SER A 161 -13.16 22.43 14.64
N ARG A 162 -14.16 23.19 14.16
CA ARG A 162 -13.96 24.33 13.24
C ARG A 162 -12.89 25.32 13.70
N THR A 163 -12.86 25.68 14.99
CA THR A 163 -11.85 26.58 15.56
C THR A 163 -10.43 26.06 15.40
N LYS A 164 -10.21 24.74 15.59
CA LYS A 164 -8.91 24.11 15.37
C LYS A 164 -8.58 24.02 13.88
N LEU A 165 -9.59 23.78 13.03
CA LEU A 165 -9.41 23.65 11.59
C LEU A 165 -8.91 24.96 10.97
N ILE A 166 -9.58 26.09 11.23
CA ILE A 166 -9.11 27.40 10.74
C ILE A 166 -7.73 27.76 11.30
N ARG A 167 -7.50 27.49 12.60
CA ARG A 167 -6.19 27.74 13.20
C ARG A 167 -5.08 26.98 12.48
N ARG A 168 -5.27 25.70 12.20
CA ARG A 168 -4.30 24.88 11.44
C ARG A 168 -4.08 25.44 10.04
N ALA A 169 -5.16 25.66 9.28
CA ALA A 169 -5.07 26.17 7.93
C ALA A 169 -4.31 27.51 7.83
N THR A 170 -4.61 28.49 8.71
CA THR A 170 -3.89 29.77 8.71
C THR A 170 -2.42 29.59 9.08
N PHE A 171 -2.11 28.80 10.12
CA PHE A 171 -0.73 28.50 10.49
C PHE A 171 0.03 27.65 9.48
N ASP A 172 -0.64 26.92 8.59
CA ASP A 172 -0.02 26.09 7.55
C ASP A 172 0.15 26.84 6.23
N LEU A 173 -0.74 27.80 5.92
CA LEU A 173 -0.67 28.58 4.69
C LEU A 173 0.06 29.92 4.85
N THR A 174 -0.15 30.65 5.94
CA THR A 174 0.43 32.01 6.10
C THR A 174 1.45 32.11 7.24
N GLY A 175 1.36 31.22 8.22
CA GLY A 175 2.30 31.14 9.35
C GLY A 175 1.92 32.08 10.49
N LEU A 176 0.78 32.73 10.35
CA LEU A 176 0.18 33.65 11.32
C LEU A 176 -1.06 33.00 11.94
N PRO A 177 -1.45 33.40 13.16
CA PRO A 177 -2.75 33.00 13.70
C PRO A 177 -3.90 33.67 12.93
N PRO A 178 -5.10 33.05 12.88
CA PRO A 178 -6.29 33.74 12.37
C PRO A 178 -6.72 34.86 13.33
N THR A 179 -7.40 35.88 12.81
CA THR A 179 -8.01 36.92 13.65
C THR A 179 -9.30 36.40 14.30
N TRP A 180 -9.74 37.03 15.39
CA TRP A 180 -11.00 36.67 16.04
C TRP A 180 -12.21 36.76 15.09
N ASN A 181 -12.27 37.79 14.26
CA ASN A 181 -13.36 37.97 13.29
C ASN A 181 -13.37 36.85 12.23
N GLU A 182 -12.20 36.41 11.76
CA GLU A 182 -12.09 35.29 10.82
C GLU A 182 -12.56 33.97 11.45
N VAL A 183 -12.18 33.72 12.72
CA VAL A 183 -12.63 32.54 13.46
C VAL A 183 -14.15 32.56 13.61
N GLU A 184 -14.72 33.69 14.03
CA GLU A 184 -16.15 33.81 14.23
C GLU A 184 -16.93 33.64 12.93
N THR A 185 -16.48 34.30 11.86
CA THR A 185 -17.08 34.19 10.51
C THR A 185 -17.08 32.72 10.06
N PHE A 186 -15.94 32.04 10.15
CA PHE A 186 -15.86 30.64 9.73
C PHE A 186 -16.66 29.70 10.64
N VAL A 187 -16.64 29.89 11.95
CA VAL A 187 -17.37 29.00 12.87
C VAL A 187 -18.88 29.10 12.64
N LYS A 188 -19.39 30.29 12.32
CA LYS A 188 -20.82 30.54 12.05
C LYS A 188 -21.27 30.16 10.64
N ASP A 189 -20.35 30.08 9.68
CA ASP A 189 -20.68 29.72 8.30
C ASP A 189 -20.99 28.21 8.17
N THR A 190 -22.26 27.86 8.02
CA THR A 190 -22.72 26.47 7.85
C THR A 190 -22.80 26.03 6.38
N SER A 191 -22.35 26.86 5.44
CA SER A 191 -22.34 26.48 4.03
C SER A 191 -21.40 25.29 3.78
N PRO A 192 -21.73 24.40 2.81
CA PRO A 192 -20.92 23.23 2.51
C PRO A 192 -19.51 23.60 2.01
N ASP A 193 -19.33 24.80 1.46
CA ASP A 193 -18.08 25.35 0.94
C ASP A 193 -17.36 26.31 1.92
N ALA A 194 -17.83 26.42 3.17
CA ALA A 194 -17.27 27.36 4.16
C ALA A 194 -15.75 27.21 4.37
N PHE A 195 -15.22 25.99 4.35
CA PHE A 195 -13.78 25.77 4.51
C PHE A 195 -13.00 26.12 3.24
N ALA A 196 -13.57 25.86 2.05
CA ALA A 196 -12.96 26.26 0.78
C ALA A 196 -12.78 27.78 0.71
N LYS A 197 -13.81 28.55 1.10
CA LYS A 197 -13.72 30.03 1.20
C LYS A 197 -12.58 30.50 2.10
N VAL A 198 -12.33 29.80 3.22
CA VAL A 198 -11.19 30.11 4.10
C VAL A 198 -9.88 29.84 3.39
N VAL A 199 -9.74 28.69 2.72
CA VAL A 199 -8.52 28.32 1.99
C VAL A 199 -8.25 29.31 0.85
N ASP A 200 -9.23 29.63 0.02
CA ASP A 200 -9.09 30.57 -1.10
C ASP A 200 -8.60 31.94 -0.62
N ARG A 201 -9.25 32.51 0.40
CA ARG A 201 -8.84 33.77 1.03
C ARG A 201 -7.40 33.72 1.56
N LEU A 202 -6.96 32.60 2.13
CA LEU A 202 -5.60 32.45 2.65
C LEU A 202 -4.58 32.38 1.50
N LEU A 203 -4.88 31.64 0.42
CA LEU A 203 -4.03 31.52 -0.77
C LEU A 203 -3.90 32.85 -1.52
N GLU A 204 -4.94 33.68 -1.53
CA GLU A 204 -4.93 35.01 -2.14
C GLU A 204 -4.17 36.08 -1.32
N SER A 205 -3.84 35.79 -0.06
CA SER A 205 -3.18 36.76 0.83
C SER A 205 -1.70 36.98 0.51
N SER A 206 -1.19 38.20 0.71
CA SER A 206 0.26 38.46 0.58
C SER A 206 1.08 37.63 1.55
N ALA A 207 0.55 37.37 2.75
CA ALA A 207 1.20 36.57 3.79
C ALA A 207 1.47 35.12 3.34
N TYR A 208 0.61 34.54 2.48
CA TYR A 208 0.89 33.23 1.87
C TYR A 208 2.13 33.30 0.97
N GLY A 209 2.19 34.30 0.08
CA GLY A 209 3.34 34.54 -0.80
C GLY A 209 4.63 34.80 -0.01
N GLU A 210 4.57 35.66 1.00
CA GLU A 210 5.68 35.97 1.91
C GLU A 210 6.19 34.71 2.63
N ARG A 211 5.28 33.88 3.17
CA ARG A 211 5.65 32.65 3.87
C ARG A 211 6.44 31.71 2.97
N TRP A 212 5.94 31.45 1.76
CA TRP A 212 6.54 30.51 0.81
C TRP A 212 7.81 31.06 0.16
N GLY A 213 7.91 32.38 -0.01
CA GLY A 213 9.12 33.06 -0.49
C GLY A 213 10.35 32.77 0.37
N ARG A 214 10.20 32.62 1.69
CA ARG A 214 11.31 32.29 2.62
C ARG A 214 11.98 30.94 2.38
N HIS A 215 11.38 30.04 1.61
CA HIS A 215 12.04 28.78 1.23
C HIS A 215 13.08 28.99 0.11
N TRP A 216 13.00 30.13 -0.58
CA TRP A 216 13.81 30.47 -1.76
C TRP A 216 14.72 31.69 -1.55
N LEU A 217 14.44 32.52 -0.54
CA LEU A 217 15.19 33.72 -0.14
C LEU A 217 15.87 33.50 1.22
#